data_AF-A0A136LJL2-F1
#
_entry.id   AF-A0A136LJL2-F1
#
_cell.length_a   1.000
_cell.length_b   1.000
_cell.length_c   1.000
_cell.angle_alpha   90.00
_cell.angle_beta   90.00
_cell.angle_gamma   90.00
#
_symmetry.space_group_name_H-M   'P 1'
#
loop_
_entity.id
_entity.type
_entity.pdbx_description
1 polymer ?
#
loop_
_entity_poly.entity_id
_entity_poly.type
_entity_poly.pdbx_seq_one_letter_code
_entity_poly.pdbx_strand_id
1 'polypeptide(L)'
;MQEEDPRLLIKRVLNATDKLLSERFGVLTPEQSTHLQTVKRSAEQFELLVTYADDTASTNARKFLAYETRETLATVLGYTEMMGEGMFGMMNTDQLQQLFAIRAQGKMLLVWLDDLLTTV
;
A
#
# COMPACT_ATOMS: atom_id res chain seq x y z
N MET A 1 -21.18 2.93 4.00
CA MET A 1 -20.14 2.30 3.16
C MET A 1 -19.84 0.98 3.84
N GLN A 2 -19.93 -0.18 3.16
CA GLN A 2 -19.42 -1.40 3.79
C GLN A 2 -17.92 -1.21 3.97
N GLU A 3 -17.43 -1.24 5.21
CA GLU A 3 -15.99 -1.25 5.50
C GLU A 3 -15.41 -2.51 4.85
N GLU A 4 -14.62 -2.33 3.77
CA GLU A 4 -13.87 -3.43 3.18
C GLU A 4 -12.78 -3.86 4.17
N ASP A 5 -12.66 -5.17 4.39
CA ASP A 5 -11.64 -5.75 5.27
C ASP A 5 -10.23 -5.24 4.89
N PRO A 6 -9.48 -4.61 5.82
CA PRO A 6 -8.13 -4.11 5.55
C PRO A 6 -7.18 -5.18 5.02
N ARG A 7 -7.39 -6.45 5.41
CA ARG A 7 -6.60 -7.59 4.90
C ARG A 7 -6.85 -7.84 3.42
N LEU A 8 -8.07 -7.63 2.95
CA LEU A 8 -8.39 -7.75 1.54
C LEU A 8 -7.79 -6.60 0.73
N LEU A 9 -7.87 -5.37 1.27
CA LEU A 9 -7.31 -4.18 0.66
C LEU A 9 -5.79 -4.30 0.48
N ILE A 10 -5.04 -4.72 1.52
CA ILE A 10 -3.59 -4.89 1.41
C ILE A 10 -3.19 -6.02 0.46
N LYS A 11 -3.95 -7.13 0.42
CA LYS A 11 -3.73 -8.19 -0.56
C LYS A 11 -3.92 -7.71 -1.99
N ARG A 12 -4.86 -6.79 -2.24
CA ARG A 12 -5.03 -6.18 -3.57
C ARG A 12 -3.85 -5.29 -3.93
N VAL A 13 -3.29 -4.53 -2.98
CA VAL A 13 -2.04 -3.76 -3.17
C VAL A 13 -0.88 -4.67 -3.55
N LEU A 14 -0.67 -5.74 -2.78
CA LEU A 14 0.41 -6.71 -3.03
C LEU A 14 0.27 -7.36 -4.41
N ASN A 15 -0.93 -7.84 -4.74
CA ASN A 15 -1.20 -8.47 -6.04
C ASN A 15 -0.98 -7.51 -7.23
N ALA A 16 -1.33 -6.22 -7.09
CA ALA A 16 -1.10 -5.23 -8.13
C ALA A 16 0.40 -4.88 -8.26
N THR A 17 1.13 -4.87 -7.13
CA THR A 17 2.58 -4.64 -7.11
C THR A 17 3.34 -5.81 -7.74
N ASP A 18 2.97 -7.06 -7.42
CA ASP A 18 3.55 -8.25 -8.03
C ASP A 18 3.29 -8.32 -9.53
N LYS A 19 2.09 -7.91 -9.96
CA LYS A 19 1.74 -7.74 -11.35
C LYS A 19 2.70 -6.78 -12.06
N LEU A 20 2.96 -5.60 -11.49
CA LEU A 20 3.90 -4.63 -12.04
C LEU A 20 5.33 -5.15 -12.11
N LEU A 21 5.79 -5.84 -11.06
CA LEU A 21 7.13 -6.44 -11.00
C LEU A 21 7.31 -7.62 -11.95
N SER A 22 6.21 -8.24 -12.40
CA SER A 22 6.24 -9.23 -13.47
C SER A 22 6.42 -8.56 -14.83
N GLU A 23 7.11 -9.22 -15.76
CA GLU A 23 7.33 -8.71 -17.14
C GLU A 23 6.04 -8.59 -17.98
N ARG A 24 4.87 -8.86 -17.37
CA ARG A 24 3.56 -8.89 -18.02
C ARG A 24 3.14 -7.55 -18.62
N PHE A 25 3.64 -6.44 -18.10
CA PHE A 25 3.25 -5.10 -18.56
C PHE A 25 4.41 -4.36 -19.24
N GLY A 26 5.43 -5.07 -19.69
CA GLY A 26 6.62 -4.48 -20.30
C GLY A 26 7.76 -4.24 -19.32
N VAL A 27 8.90 -3.77 -19.85
CA VAL A 27 10.16 -3.66 -19.11
C VAL A 27 10.12 -2.42 -18.22
N LEU A 28 10.33 -2.62 -16.91
CA LEU A 28 10.56 -1.55 -15.95
C LEU A 28 12.01 -1.05 -16.03
N THR A 29 12.22 0.24 -15.80
CA THR A 29 13.57 0.75 -15.53
C THR A 29 14.08 0.18 -14.20
N PRO A 30 15.42 0.11 -13.98
CA PRO A 30 15.97 -0.32 -12.70
C PRO A 30 15.45 0.51 -11.51
N GLU A 31 15.21 1.80 -11.72
CA GLU A 31 14.69 2.72 -10.71
C GLU A 31 13.21 2.44 -10.40
N GLN A 32 12.36 2.27 -11.43
CA GLN A 32 10.96 1.85 -11.24
C GLN A 32 10.87 0.50 -10.51
N SER A 33 11.71 -0.47 -10.88
CA SER A 33 11.77 -1.77 -10.20
C SER A 33 12.16 -1.62 -8.72
N THR A 34 13.17 -0.79 -8.43
CA THR A 34 13.60 -0.50 -7.05
C THR A 34 12.48 0.11 -6.23
N HIS A 35 11.76 1.10 -6.77
CA HIS A 35 10.65 1.74 -6.07
C HIS A 35 9.46 0.81 -5.88
N LEU A 36 9.14 -0.04 -6.87
CA LEU A 36 8.11 -1.07 -6.71
C LEU A 36 8.47 -2.13 -5.67
N GLN A 37 9.75 -2.49 -5.54
CA GLN A 37 10.22 -3.36 -4.46
C GLN A 37 10.08 -2.70 -3.09
N THR A 38 10.32 -1.38 -2.99
CA THR A 38 10.06 -0.62 -1.76
C THR A 38 8.57 -0.60 -1.44
N VAL A 39 7.70 -0.34 -2.43
CA VAL A 39 6.24 -0.40 -2.27
C VAL A 39 5.81 -1.78 -1.77
N LYS A 40 6.33 -2.87 -2.37
CA LYS A 40 6.04 -4.24 -1.98
C LYS A 40 6.42 -4.49 -0.51
N ARG A 41 7.67 -4.17 -0.13
CA ARG A 41 8.15 -4.36 1.24
C ARG A 41 7.31 -3.61 2.25
N SER A 42 6.95 -2.35 1.96
CA SER A 42 6.09 -1.56 2.85
C SER A 42 4.69 -2.15 2.95
N ALA A 43 4.13 -2.68 1.85
CA ALA A 43 2.84 -3.35 1.88
C ALA A 43 2.86 -4.67 2.68
N GLU A 44 3.94 -5.46 2.58
CA GLU A 44 4.14 -6.68 3.38
C GLU A 44 4.26 -6.34 4.88
N GLN A 45 5.00 -5.27 5.22
CA GLN A 45 5.08 -4.77 6.59
C GLN A 45 3.71 -4.33 7.12
N PHE A 46 2.92 -3.62 6.30
CA PHE A 46 1.55 -3.25 6.66
C PHE A 46 0.67 -4.47 6.92
N GLU A 47 0.74 -5.51 6.08
CA GLU A 47 -0.03 -6.76 6.27
C GLU A 47 0.30 -7.43 7.61
N LEU A 48 1.58 -7.49 7.99
CA LEU A 48 2.01 -7.99 9.29
C LEU A 48 1.40 -7.16 10.43
N LEU A 49 1.51 -5.83 10.36
CA LEU A 49 0.98 -4.93 11.38
C LEU A 49 -0.54 -5.04 11.54
N VAL A 50 -1.30 -5.10 10.44
CA VAL A 50 -2.75 -5.32 10.49
C VAL A 50 -3.10 -6.66 11.12
N THR A 51 -2.29 -7.69 10.91
CA THR A 51 -2.51 -8.99 11.57
C THR A 51 -2.38 -8.87 13.09
N TYR A 52 -1.44 -8.06 13.59
CA TYR A 52 -1.30 -7.78 15.02
C TYR A 52 -2.36 -6.82 15.59
N ALA A 53 -3.07 -6.07 14.75
CA ALA A 53 -4.10 -5.11 15.20
C ALA A 53 -5.21 -5.79 16.01
N ASP A 54 -5.67 -6.95 15.52
CA ASP A 54 -6.77 -7.70 16.11
C ASP A 54 -6.45 -8.21 17.53
N ASP A 55 -5.18 -8.47 17.82
CA ASP A 55 -4.71 -8.97 19.12
C ASP A 55 -4.43 -7.84 20.14
N THR A 56 -4.61 -6.57 19.74
CA THR A 56 -4.14 -5.43 20.51
C THR A 56 -5.22 -4.86 21.45
N ALA A 57 -5.20 -5.26 22.72
CA ALA A 57 -6.14 -4.77 23.73
C ALA A 57 -5.89 -3.33 24.22
N SER A 58 -4.64 -2.85 24.23
CA SER A 58 -4.27 -1.56 24.84
C SER A 58 -4.30 -0.37 23.85
N THR A 59 -4.80 0.78 24.32
CA THR A 59 -4.84 2.03 23.54
C THR A 59 -3.46 2.49 23.06
N ASN A 60 -2.42 2.32 23.88
CA ASN A 60 -1.05 2.71 23.50
C ASN A 60 -0.50 1.83 22.39
N ALA A 61 -0.75 0.52 22.44
CA ALA A 61 -0.34 -0.38 21.38
C ALA A 61 -1.13 -0.13 20.08
N ARG A 62 -2.43 0.22 20.14
CA ARG A 62 -3.19 0.67 18.97
C ARG A 62 -2.61 1.95 18.35
N LYS A 63 -2.21 2.93 19.17
CA LYS A 63 -1.56 4.17 18.69
C LYS A 63 -0.20 3.89 18.04
N PHE A 64 0.62 3.04 18.65
CA PHE A 64 1.91 2.63 18.08
C PHE A 64 1.71 1.93 16.74
N LEU A 65 0.82 0.94 16.69
CA LEU A 65 0.47 0.24 15.46
C LEU A 65 0.00 1.22 14.38
N ALA A 66 -0.81 2.20 14.77
CA ALA A 66 -1.34 3.16 13.83
C ALA A 66 -0.28 4.11 13.25
N TYR A 67 0.74 4.44 14.04
CA TYR A 67 1.88 5.23 13.58
C TYR A 67 2.69 4.43 12.54
N GLU A 68 3.10 3.20 12.87
CA GLU A 68 3.90 2.34 11.99
C GLU A 68 3.16 2.00 10.68
N THR A 69 1.85 1.72 10.77
CA THR A 69 1.01 1.46 9.59
C THR A 69 0.84 2.71 8.71
N ARG A 70 0.82 3.91 9.31
CA ARG A 70 0.78 5.16 8.53
C ARG A 70 2.06 5.40 7.76
N GLU A 71 3.23 5.14 8.35
CA GLU A 71 4.52 5.29 7.66
C GLU A 71 4.65 4.33 6.46
N THR A 72 4.23 3.08 6.65
CA THR A 72 4.24 2.08 5.55
C THR A 72 3.26 2.48 4.43
N LEU A 73 2.06 2.96 4.74
CA LEU A 73 1.11 3.46 3.72
C LEU A 73 1.59 4.73 3.02
N ALA A 74 2.23 5.65 3.74
CA ALA A 74 2.80 6.86 3.14
C ALA A 74 3.83 6.50 2.06
N THR A 75 4.64 5.48 2.34
CA THR A 75 5.62 4.96 1.37
C THR A 75 4.93 4.36 0.14
N VAL A 76 3.92 3.50 0.35
CA VAL A 76 3.13 2.89 -0.75
C VAL A 76 2.52 3.96 -1.63
N LEU A 77 1.85 4.95 -1.04
CA LEU A 77 1.15 6.00 -1.77
C LEU A 77 2.12 6.95 -2.47
N GLY A 78 3.19 7.37 -1.79
CA GLY A 78 4.16 8.32 -2.32
C GLY A 78 4.86 7.79 -3.56
N TYR A 79 5.46 6.59 -3.49
CA TYR A 79 6.15 6.02 -4.65
C TYR A 79 5.19 5.71 -5.80
N THR A 80 3.97 5.25 -5.50
CA THR A 80 2.95 4.98 -6.52
C THR A 80 2.52 6.26 -7.24
N GLU A 81 2.39 7.37 -6.51
CA GLU A 81 2.06 8.69 -7.08
C GLU A 81 3.21 9.21 -7.95
N MET A 82 4.43 9.24 -7.43
CA MET A 82 5.62 9.68 -8.17
C MET A 82 5.83 8.86 -9.46
N MET A 83 5.64 7.54 -9.40
CA MET A 83 5.69 6.67 -10.58
C MET A 83 4.58 6.98 -11.58
N GLY A 84 3.35 7.23 -11.10
CA GLY A 84 2.22 7.58 -11.96
C GLY A 84 2.38 8.93 -12.66
N GLU A 85 3.12 9.85 -12.05
CA GLU A 85 3.49 11.16 -12.62
C GLU A 85 4.72 11.09 -13.53
N GLY A 86 5.33 9.90 -13.69
CA GLY A 86 6.44 9.68 -14.60
C GLY A 86 7.81 10.16 -14.07
N MET A 87 7.95 10.41 -12.76
CA MET A 87 9.20 10.90 -12.17
C MET A 87 10.40 9.96 -12.40
N PHE A 88 10.15 8.67 -12.60
CA PHE A 88 11.16 7.63 -12.82
C PHE A 88 11.10 7.02 -14.23
N GLY A 89 10.49 7.77 -15.17
CA GLY A 89 10.17 7.32 -16.52
C GLY A 89 8.69 7.00 -16.68
N MET A 90 8.22 7.11 -17.92
CA MET A 90 6.82 6.90 -18.28
C MET A 90 6.40 5.45 -18.07
N MET A 91 5.23 5.27 -17.48
CA MET A 91 4.54 3.99 -17.43
C MET A 91 3.51 3.90 -18.55
N ASN A 92 3.33 2.72 -19.12
CA ASN A 92 2.27 2.50 -20.11
C ASN A 92 0.89 2.40 -19.43
N THR A 93 -0.15 2.35 -20.23
CA THR A 93 -1.53 2.35 -19.76
C THR A 93 -1.83 1.23 -18.77
N ASP A 94 -1.34 0.01 -19.01
CA ASP A 94 -1.63 -1.12 -18.13
C ASP A 94 -0.89 -1.01 -16.78
N GLN A 95 0.36 -0.52 -16.82
CA GLN A 95 1.13 -0.21 -15.62
C GLN A 95 0.46 0.90 -14.79
N LEU A 96 0.00 1.97 -15.45
CA LEU A 96 -0.75 3.06 -14.81
C LEU A 96 -2.05 2.57 -14.17
N GLN A 97 -2.75 1.61 -14.79
CA GLN A 97 -3.94 1.00 -14.19
C GLN A 97 -3.58 0.24 -12.90
N GLN A 98 -2.46 -0.48 -12.85
CA GLN A 98 -2.02 -1.14 -11.62
C GLN A 98 -1.61 -0.13 -10.54
N LEU A 99 -0.89 0.93 -10.91
CA LEU A 99 -0.57 2.01 -9.96
C LEU A 99 -1.83 2.69 -9.41
N PHE A 100 -2.82 2.94 -10.27
CA PHE A 100 -4.11 3.48 -9.84
C PHE A 100 -4.81 2.54 -8.84
N ALA A 101 -4.79 1.23 -9.11
CA ALA A 101 -5.34 0.24 -8.18
C ALA A 101 -4.61 0.28 -6.83
N ILE A 102 -3.27 0.26 -6.81
CA ILE A 102 -2.46 0.38 -5.58
C ILE A 102 -2.87 1.63 -4.81
N ARG A 103 -2.94 2.79 -5.49
CA ARG A 103 -3.26 4.07 -4.86
C ARG A 103 -4.68 4.09 -4.29
N ALA A 104 -5.66 3.56 -5.01
CA ALA A 104 -7.05 3.51 -4.56
C ALA A 104 -7.20 2.64 -3.30
N GLN A 105 -6.60 1.44 -3.30
CA GLN A 105 -6.64 0.54 -2.14
C GLN A 105 -5.87 1.14 -0.94
N GLY A 106 -4.69 1.74 -1.18
CA GLY A 106 -3.92 2.41 -0.12
C GLY A 106 -4.67 3.57 0.54
N LYS A 107 -5.47 4.33 -0.22
CA LYS A 107 -6.35 5.37 0.34
C LYS A 107 -7.47 4.80 1.21
N MET A 108 -8.05 3.66 0.84
CA MET A 108 -9.04 2.97 1.68
C MET A 108 -8.41 2.45 2.99
N LEU A 109 -7.17 1.98 2.94
CA LEU A 109 -6.42 1.58 4.13
C LEU A 109 -6.13 2.76 5.08
N LEU A 110 -5.90 3.97 4.55
CA LEU A 110 -5.78 5.17 5.39
C LEU A 110 -7.09 5.50 6.11
N VAL A 111 -8.23 5.37 5.44
CA VAL A 111 -9.55 5.59 6.08
C VAL A 111 -9.76 4.59 7.21
N TRP A 112 -9.53 3.29 6.95
CA TRP A 112 -9.61 2.26 7.98
C TRP A 112 -8.69 2.56 9.18
N LEU A 113 -7.48 3.04 8.91
CA LEU A 113 -6.50 3.38 9.93
C LEU A 113 -6.96 4.57 10.80
N ASP A 114 -7.56 5.58 10.19
CA ASP A 114 -8.14 6.70 10.93
C ASP A 114 -9.33 6.22 11.79
N ASP A 115 -10.16 5.31 11.29
CA ASP A 115 -11.27 4.71 12.04
C ASP A 115 -10.78 3.92 13.26
N LEU A 116 -9.72 3.10 13.09
CA LEU A 116 -9.08 2.33 14.17
C LEU A 116 -8.61 3.24 15.33
N LEU A 117 -8.17 4.45 15.02
CA LEU A 117 -7.74 5.43 16.02
C LEU A 117 -8.89 6.13 16.75
N THR A 118 -10.08 6.19 16.14
CA THR A 118 -11.25 6.88 16.68
C THR A 118 -12.18 5.97 17.48
N THR A 119 -12.02 4.64 17.40
CA THR A 119 -12.83 3.65 18.14
C THR A 119 -12.44 3.55 19.62
N VAL A 120 -12.53 4.68 20.34
CA VAL A 120 -12.31 4.81 21.80
C VAL A 120 -13.64 4.86 22.53
#